data_AF-A0A6L7XPG8-F1
#
_entry.id   AF-A0A6L7XPG8-F1
#
_cell.length_a   1.000
_cell.length_b   1.000
_cell.length_c   1.000
_cell.angle_alpha   90.00
_cell.angle_beta   90.00
_cell.angle_gamma   90.00
#
_symmetry.space_group_name_H-M   'P 1'
#
loop_
_entity.id
_entity.type
_entity.pdbx_description
1 polymer ?
#
loop_
_entity_poly.entity_id
_entity_poly.type
_entity_poly.pdbx_seq_one_letter_code
_entity_poly.pdbx_strand_id
1 'polypeptide(L)' 'MTTEIKTPTFPESIADGTVAAWHKAVGEPVRRDEVLVDIETDKVV' A
#
# COMPACT_ATOMS: atom_id res chain seq x y z
N MET A 1 -18.34 -9.40 0.52
CA MET A 1 -17.06 -9.98 0.96
C MET A 1 -16.02 -8.86 0.92
N THR A 2 -15.50 -8.46 2.07
CA THR A 2 -14.41 -7.48 2.17
C THR A 2 -13.09 -8.24 2.22
N THR A 3 -12.18 -7.95 1.29
CA THR A 3 -10.83 -8.52 1.30
C THR A 3 -9.92 -7.54 2.02
N GLU A 4 -9.37 -7.95 3.15
CA GLU A 4 -8.39 -7.15 3.88
C GLU A 4 -7.07 -7.16 3.10
N ILE A 5 -6.70 -6.00 2.54
CA ILE A 5 -5.38 -5.80 1.94
C ILE A 5 -4.41 -5.51 3.08
N LYS A 6 -3.54 -6.48 3.39
CA LYS A 6 -2.45 -6.26 4.35
C LYS A 6 -1.28 -5.60 3.63
N THR A 7 -0.72 -4.56 4.23
CA THR A 7 0.56 -4.00 3.80
C THR A 7 1.65 -5.08 3.91
N PRO A 8 2.59 -5.16 2.97
CA PRO A 8 3.71 -6.08 3.06
C PRO A 8 4.55 -5.78 4.32
N THR A 9 5.17 -6.81 4.90
CA THR A 9 6.07 -6.64 6.05
C THR A 9 7.23 -5.75 5.65
N PHE A 10 7.32 -4.57 6.25
CA PHE A 10 8.46 -3.67 6.05
C PHE A 10 9.70 -4.28 6.70
N PRO A 11 10.90 -4.14 6.08
CA PRO A 11 12.15 -4.59 6.70
C PRO A 11 12.42 -3.80 7.98
N GLU A 12 13.14 -4.38 8.94
CA GLU A 12 13.41 -3.82 10.29
C GLU A 12 14.01 -2.40 10.32
N SER A 13 14.39 -1.87 9.16
CA SER A 13 14.98 -0.56 8.95
C SER A 13 14.01 0.46 8.32
N ILE A 14 12.78 0.05 8.04
CA ILE A 14 11.67 0.88 7.56
C ILE A 14 10.55 0.73 8.61
N ALA A 15 10.54 1.62 9.59
CA ALA A 15 9.55 1.61 10.66
C ALA A 15 8.22 2.25 10.23
N ASP A 16 8.29 3.26 9.35
CA ASP A 16 7.15 4.09 8.98
C ASP A 16 7.15 4.32 7.46
N GLY A 17 6.24 3.66 6.76
CA GLY A 17 5.92 3.96 5.36
C GLY A 17 4.74 4.92 5.30
N THR A 18 4.88 6.05 4.63
CA THR A 18 3.79 6.99 4.44
C THR A 18 3.00 6.59 3.19
N VAL A 19 1.68 6.55 3.29
CA VAL A 19 0.83 6.35 2.11
C VAL A 19 0.92 7.61 1.25
N ALA A 20 1.57 7.50 0.09
CA ALA A 20 1.78 8.61 -0.82
C ALA A 20 0.49 8.90 -1.62
N ALA A 21 -0.12 7.87 -2.20
CA ALA A 21 -1.33 8.02 -2.99
C ALA A 21 -2.22 6.78 -2.94
N TRP A 22 -3.54 7.00 -2.81
CA TRP A 22 -4.53 5.97 -3.01
C TRP A 22 -4.98 6.00 -4.48
N HIS A 23 -4.73 4.91 -5.19
CA HIS A 23 -5.16 4.74 -6.59
C HIS A 23 -6.59 4.17 -6.69
N LYS A 24 -7.17 3.76 -5.57
CA LYS A 24 -8.54 3.24 -5.47
C LYS A 24 -9.39 3.98 -4.46
N ALA A 25 -10.60 4.32 -4.89
CA ALA A 25 -11.62 4.87 -4.03
C ALA A 25 -12.42 3.76 -3.33
N VAL A 26 -13.04 4.11 -2.20
CA VAL A 26 -13.88 3.18 -1.44
C VAL A 26 -15.08 2.74 -2.29
N GLY A 27 -15.22 1.43 -2.53
CA GLY A 27 -16.31 0.85 -3.32
C GLY A 27 -15.97 0.56 -4.78
N GLU A 28 -14.78 0.94 -5.25
CA GLU A 28 -14.30 0.57 -6.59
C GLU A 28 -13.98 -0.92 -6.69
N PRO A 29 -14.27 -1.58 -7.83
CA PRO A 29 -13.82 -2.93 -8.08
C PRO A 29 -12.29 -2.96 -8.26
N VAL A 30 -11.63 -3.90 -7.59
CA VAL A 30 -10.18 -4.13 -7.67
C VAL A 30 -9.89 -5.40 -8.45
N ARG A 31 -8.89 -5.39 -9.33
CA ARG A 31 -8.48 -6.56 -10.13
C ARG A 31 -7.14 -7.11 -9.65
N ARG A 32 -6.86 -8.38 -9.99
CA ARG A 32 -5.51 -8.94 -9.82
C ARG A 32 -4.52 -8.17 -10.70
N ASP A 33 -3.32 -7.96 -10.17
CA ASP A 33 -2.24 -7.17 -10.80
C ASP A 33 -2.50 -5.65 -10.88
N GLU A 34 -3.45 -5.14 -10.10
CA GLU A 34 -3.75 -3.71 -10.02
C GLU A 34 -3.07 -3.05 -8.81
N VAL A 35 -2.47 -1.88 -9.02
CA VAL A 35 -1.88 -1.06 -7.95
C VAL A 35 -3.00 -0.34 -7.20
N LEU A 36 -3.10 -0.57 -5.90
CA LEU A 36 -4.16 0.00 -5.04
C LEU A 36 -3.69 1.22 -4.28
N VAL A 37 -2.44 1.19 -3.82
CA VAL A 37 -1.85 2.20 -2.95
C VAL A 37 -0.35 2.27 -3.20
N ASP A 38 0.15 3.48 -3.32
CA ASP A 38 1.57 3.77 -3.37
C ASP A 38 2.04 4.12 -1.96
N ILE A 39 3.04 3.40 -1.49
CA ILE A 39 3.63 3.59 -0.18
C ILE A 39 5.05 4.04 -0.39
N GLU A 40 5.34 5.24 0.08
CA GLU A 40 6.68 5.81 0.04
C GLU A 40 7.34 5.59 1.39
N THR A 41 8.55 5.06 1.37
CA THR A 41 9.32 4.80 2.56
C THR A 41 10.52 5.74 2.57
N ASP A 42 10.69 6.46 3.67
CA ASP A 42 11.85 7.33 3.85
C ASP A 42 13.07 6.45 4.16
N LYS A 43 13.67 5.90 3.11
CA LYS A 43 15.04 5.43 3.17
C LYS A 43 15.81 5.99 2.00
N VAL A 44 16.51 7.09 2.29
CA VAL A 44 17.71 7.45 1.53
C VAL A 44 18.72 6.31 1.73
N VAL A 45 19.30 5.88 0.60
CA VAL A 45 20.24 4.74 0.47
C VAL A 45 21.33 4.71 1.54
#